data_AF-A0A0U2URE9-F1
#
_entry.id   AF-A0A0U2URE9-F1
#
_cell.length_a   1.000
_cell.length_b   1.000
_cell.length_c   1.000
_cell.angle_alpha   90.00
_cell.angle_beta   90.00
_cell.angle_gamma   90.00
#
_symmetry.space_group_name_H-M   'P 1'
#
loop_
_entity.id
_entity.type
_entity.pdbx_description
1 polymer ?
#
loop_
_entity_poly.entity_id
_entity_poly.type
_entity_poly.pdbx_seq_one_letter_code
_entity_poly.pdbx_strand_id
1 'polypeptide(L)'
;MLAMGGLLEGRKAVTHHLGMDLLEATGAIPIPARIVDDGNLVTGGGVTSGLDVALYLVERELGPRIAHEVEQLFEFERRGTVWREKGMAPGSQKARTDKESLIVSNRTAATCDTLRYNNAHASVFHGDWDTSIATPVGKLKVRLSISIKNGVIRARPHKGMRRSNLWLLFFGITSCFGHCALRNRYA
;
A
#
# COMPACT_ATOMS: atom_id res chain seq x y z
N MET A 1 -5.15 17.89 20.00
CA MET A 1 -5.58 19.21 19.51
C MET A 1 -4.65 19.65 18.37
N LEU A 2 -5.09 19.48 17.12
CA LEU A 2 -4.43 20.04 15.92
C LEU A 2 -5.44 20.87 15.12
N ALA A 3 -6.67 20.38 15.05
CA ALA A 3 -7.85 21.06 14.49
C ALA A 3 -8.03 22.50 14.99
N MET A 4 -7.86 22.72 16.30
CA MET A 4 -8.10 24.02 16.92
C MET A 4 -7.02 25.07 16.58
N GLY A 5 -5.91 24.66 15.97
CA GLY A 5 -4.84 25.55 15.50
C GLY A 5 -4.93 25.90 14.01
N GLY A 6 -5.99 25.50 13.30
CA GLY A 6 -6.15 25.76 11.86
C GLY A 6 -5.16 24.97 10.96
N LEU A 7 -4.41 24.03 11.51
CA LEU A 7 -3.33 23.32 10.82
C LEU A 7 -3.81 22.18 9.89
N LEU A 8 -5.12 21.91 9.89
CA LEU A 8 -5.71 20.73 9.26
C LEU A 8 -6.51 21.05 7.98
N GLU A 9 -6.74 22.32 7.67
CA GLU A 9 -7.59 22.71 6.54
C GLU A 9 -6.98 22.28 5.20
N GLY A 10 -7.73 21.50 4.42
CA GLY A 10 -7.30 20.91 3.15
C GLY A 10 -6.27 19.78 3.27
N ARG A 11 -5.91 19.36 4.49
CA ARG A 11 -4.88 18.35 4.75
C ARG A 11 -5.46 16.96 4.89
N LYS A 12 -4.74 15.94 4.45
CA LYS A 12 -5.12 14.54 4.71
C LYS A 12 -4.71 14.16 6.12
N ALA A 13 -5.67 13.64 6.89
CA ALA A 13 -5.42 13.25 8.26
C ALA A 13 -6.27 12.05 8.67
N VAL A 14 -5.87 11.41 9.76
CA VAL A 14 -6.66 10.41 10.47
C VAL A 14 -6.68 10.71 11.96
N THR A 15 -7.74 10.27 12.63
CA THR A 15 -7.88 10.33 14.08
C THR A 15 -8.56 9.05 14.57
N HIS A 16 -8.85 8.99 15.87
CA HIS A 16 -9.63 7.92 16.46
C HIS A 16 -10.95 7.74 15.72
N HIS A 17 -11.41 6.51 15.53
CA HIS A 17 -12.60 6.23 14.71
C HIS A 17 -13.84 7.01 15.17
N LEU A 18 -14.01 7.24 16.48
CA LEU A 18 -15.09 8.06 17.05
C LEU A 18 -14.99 9.56 16.74
N GLY A 19 -13.83 10.04 16.30
CA GLY A 19 -13.56 11.44 16.01
C GLY A 19 -13.45 11.76 14.52
N MET A 20 -13.73 10.81 13.63
CA MET A 20 -13.58 11.00 12.17
C MET A 20 -14.55 12.05 11.62
N ASP A 21 -15.79 12.03 12.07
CA ASP A 21 -16.80 13.04 11.65
C ASP A 21 -16.40 14.45 12.11
N LEU A 22 -15.84 14.56 13.33
CA LEU A 22 -15.33 15.82 13.85
C LEU A 22 -14.09 16.29 13.10
N LEU A 23 -13.22 15.36 12.66
CA LEU A 23 -12.05 15.69 11.85
C LEU A 23 -12.47 16.32 10.52
N GLU A 24 -13.47 15.76 9.84
CA GLU A 24 -14.02 16.32 8.60
C GLU A 24 -14.57 17.74 8.83
N ALA A 25 -15.29 17.95 9.92
CA ALA A 25 -15.83 19.27 10.29
C ALA A 25 -14.75 20.35 10.51
N THR A 26 -13.48 19.96 10.67
CA THR A 26 -12.35 20.90 10.86
C THR A 26 -11.69 21.32 9.53
N GLY A 27 -12.23 20.87 8.40
CA GLY A 27 -11.69 21.15 7.07
C GLY A 27 -10.59 20.17 6.62
N ALA A 28 -10.28 19.15 7.43
CA ALA A 28 -9.41 18.05 7.01
C ALA A 28 -10.11 17.11 6.04
N ILE A 29 -9.31 16.41 5.23
CA ILE A 29 -9.74 15.30 4.39
C ILE A 29 -9.51 14.01 5.19
N PRO A 30 -10.55 13.37 5.74
CA PRO A 30 -10.41 12.16 6.55
C PRO A 30 -9.98 10.97 5.69
N ILE A 31 -8.89 10.29 6.09
CA ILE A 31 -8.42 9.06 5.43
C ILE A 31 -8.51 7.89 6.43
N PRO A 32 -9.27 6.82 6.13
CA PRO A 32 -9.39 5.65 6.99
C PRO A 32 -8.13 4.77 6.89
N ALA A 33 -7.03 5.19 7.51
CA ALA A 33 -5.77 4.46 7.57
C ALA A 33 -5.24 4.41 9.01
N ARG A 34 -4.31 3.50 9.30
CA ARG A 34 -3.67 3.47 10.62
C ARG A 34 -2.76 4.69 10.83
N ILE A 35 -2.02 5.05 9.80
CA ILE A 35 -1.13 6.21 9.72
C ILE A 35 -1.39 6.91 8.39
N VAL A 36 -1.48 8.24 8.42
CA VAL A 36 -1.53 9.11 7.25
C VAL A 36 -0.33 10.03 7.31
N ASP A 37 0.51 10.01 6.28
CA ASP A 37 1.57 10.99 6.07
C ASP A 37 1.18 11.92 4.93
N ASP A 38 0.99 13.19 5.29
CA ASP A 38 0.74 14.30 4.39
C ASP A 38 1.91 15.29 4.41
N GLY A 39 3.14 14.79 4.33
CA GLY A 39 4.37 15.58 4.34
C GLY A 39 4.80 16.01 5.74
N ASN A 40 4.62 17.29 6.06
CA ASN A 40 5.00 17.84 7.38
C ASN A 40 3.98 17.52 8.49
N LEU A 41 2.88 16.86 8.15
CA LEU A 41 1.87 16.38 9.08
C LEU A 41 1.78 14.86 8.97
N VAL A 42 1.99 14.18 10.09
CA VAL A 42 1.77 12.74 10.22
C VAL A 42 0.76 12.51 11.33
N THR A 43 -0.30 11.77 11.03
CA THR A 43 -1.40 11.51 11.97
C THR A 43 -1.64 10.01 12.11
N GLY A 44 -2.05 9.61 13.32
CA GLY A 44 -2.35 8.24 13.70
C GLY A 44 -3.80 8.10 14.14
N GLY A 45 -4.44 6.99 13.75
CA GLY A 45 -5.86 6.77 14.05
C GLY A 45 -6.11 6.22 15.45
N GLY A 46 -5.61 5.02 15.75
CA GLY A 46 -5.88 4.33 17.02
C GLY A 46 -5.07 4.87 18.20
N VAL A 47 -5.50 4.60 19.42
CA VAL A 47 -4.76 4.97 20.65
C VAL A 47 -3.33 4.41 20.63
N THR A 48 -3.18 3.16 20.18
CA THR A 48 -1.87 2.49 20.09
C THR A 48 -1.09 2.84 18.82
N SER A 49 -1.67 3.63 17.90
CA SER A 49 -1.00 4.00 16.65
C SER A 49 0.16 4.97 16.86
N GLY A 50 0.26 5.61 18.03
CA GLY A 50 1.37 6.52 18.35
C GLY A 50 2.74 5.85 18.23
N LEU A 51 2.86 4.58 18.62
CA LEU A 51 4.13 3.85 18.50
C LEU A 51 4.44 3.53 17.03
N ASP A 52 3.44 3.16 16.23
CA ASP A 52 3.62 2.94 14.80
C ASP A 52 4.03 4.25 14.08
N VAL A 53 3.45 5.39 14.48
CA VAL A 53 3.82 6.73 13.96
C VAL A 53 5.26 7.07 14.33
N ALA A 54 5.66 6.89 15.59
CA ALA A 54 7.01 7.18 16.04
C ALA A 54 8.05 6.37 15.24
N LEU A 55 7.79 5.07 15.09
CA LEU A 55 8.68 4.17 14.38
C LEU A 55 8.74 4.46 12.87
N TYR A 56 7.59 4.83 12.29
CA TYR A 56 7.55 5.32 10.92
C TYR A 56 8.35 6.61 10.72
N LEU A 57 8.32 7.54 11.68
CA LEU A 57 9.14 8.76 11.61
C LEU A 57 10.63 8.41 11.71
N VAL A 58 11.02 7.48 12.57
CA VAL A 58 12.41 6.97 12.62
C VAL A 58 12.82 6.39 11.26
N GLU A 59 11.98 5.56 10.65
CA GLU A 59 12.23 5.01 9.31
C GLU A 59 12.35 6.10 8.26
N ARG A 60 11.50 7.12 8.32
CA ARG A 60 11.47 8.23 7.36
C ARG A 60 12.71 9.10 7.42
N GLU A 61 13.19 9.41 8.63
CA GLU A 61 14.29 10.36 8.85
C GLU A 61 15.67 9.67 8.90
N LEU A 62 15.77 8.46 9.47
CA LEU A 62 17.03 7.75 9.70
C LEU A 62 17.18 6.48 8.83
N GLY A 63 16.12 6.10 8.11
CA GLY A 63 16.11 4.96 7.22
C GLY A 63 15.74 3.63 7.90
N PRO A 64 15.51 2.57 7.10
CA PRO A 64 14.93 1.32 7.56
C PRO A 64 15.85 0.51 8.48
N ARG A 65 17.17 0.68 8.40
CA ARG A 65 18.11 -0.05 9.27
C ARG A 65 17.95 0.36 10.72
N ILE A 66 17.91 1.67 10.98
CA ILE A 66 17.74 2.20 12.34
C ILE A 66 16.34 1.90 12.87
N ALA A 67 15.31 2.06 12.04
CA ALA A 67 13.94 1.70 12.43
C ALA A 67 13.83 0.23 12.84
N HIS A 68 14.51 -0.67 12.12
CA HIS A 68 14.51 -2.09 12.45
C HIS A 68 15.20 -2.39 13.79
N GLU A 69 16.33 -1.75 14.10
CA GLU A 69 16.97 -1.89 15.41
C GLU A 69 16.06 -1.39 16.55
N VAL A 70 15.31 -0.31 16.30
CA VAL A 70 14.33 0.21 17.28
C VAL A 70 13.16 -0.77 17.44
N GLU A 71 12.63 -1.36 16.35
CA GLU A 71 11.62 -2.42 16.42
C GLU A 71 12.07 -3.58 17.32
N GLN A 72 13.31 -4.04 17.12
CA GLN A 72 13.87 -5.13 17.91
C GLN A 72 14.05 -4.75 19.38
N LEU A 73 14.57 -3.55 19.66
CA LEU A 73 14.77 -3.06 21.03
C LEU A 73 13.47 -2.99 21.83
N PHE A 74 12.37 -2.60 21.18
CA PHE A 74 11.05 -2.49 21.82
C PHE A 74 10.22 -3.77 21.71
N GLU A 75 10.75 -4.83 21.08
CA GLU A 75 10.02 -6.06 20.73
C GLU A 75 8.66 -5.76 20.07
N PHE A 76 8.64 -4.75 19.20
CA PHE A 76 7.41 -4.21 18.61
C PHE A 76 7.38 -4.38 17.10
N GLU A 77 6.33 -5.05 16.61
CA GLU A 77 6.06 -5.19 15.18
C GLU A 77 5.09 -4.12 14.69
N ARG A 78 5.56 -3.22 13.81
CA ARG A 78 4.74 -2.15 13.23
C ARG A 78 3.65 -2.73 12.35
N ARG A 79 2.41 -2.26 12.54
CA ARG A 79 1.26 -2.74 11.78
C ARG A 79 0.87 -1.80 10.64
N GLY A 80 0.48 -2.41 9.52
CA GLY A 80 -0.18 -1.72 8.41
C GLY A 80 0.74 -0.85 7.55
N THR A 81 0.22 -0.47 6.39
CA THR A 81 0.92 0.42 5.45
C THR A 81 0.62 1.86 5.78
N VAL A 82 1.64 2.73 5.77
CA VAL A 82 1.42 4.18 5.89
C VAL A 82 0.79 4.69 4.62
N TRP A 83 -0.36 5.34 4.75
CA TRP A 83 -1.02 5.96 3.62
C TRP A 83 -0.28 7.25 3.23
N ARG A 84 -0.03 7.42 1.92
CA ARG A 84 0.56 8.61 1.31
C ARG A 84 -0.18 8.87 -0.01
N GLU A 85 -0.27 10.14 -0.43
CA GLU A 85 -0.84 10.50 -1.74
C GLU A 85 0.03 10.04 -2.93
N LYS A 86 1.29 9.68 -2.67
CA LYS A 86 2.23 9.27 -3.72
C LYS A 86 1.92 7.84 -4.18
N GLY A 87 1.81 7.65 -5.49
CA GLY A 87 1.73 6.33 -6.12
C GLY A 87 0.68 6.27 -7.23
N MET A 88 0.46 5.06 -7.73
CA MET A 88 -0.62 4.81 -8.67
C MET A 88 -1.96 4.85 -7.93
N ALA A 89 -2.91 5.63 -8.43
CA ALA A 89 -4.26 5.62 -7.90
C ALA A 89 -4.87 4.21 -8.07
N PRO A 90 -5.56 3.67 -7.05
CA PRO A 90 -6.29 2.41 -7.22
C PRO A 90 -7.33 2.62 -8.33
N GLY A 91 -7.39 1.69 -9.29
CA GLY A 91 -8.31 1.79 -10.41
C GLY A 91 -9.76 1.97 -9.92
N SER A 92 -10.35 3.14 -10.17
CA SER A 92 -11.77 3.38 -9.94
C SER A 92 -12.56 2.54 -10.94
N GLN A 93 -13.08 1.40 -10.49
CA GLN A 93 -14.12 0.67 -11.20
C GLN A 93 -15.45 1.42 -11.02
N LYS A 94 -15.58 2.63 -11.55
CA LYS A 94 -16.93 3.15 -11.85
C LYS A 94 -17.34 2.45 -13.14
N ALA A 95 -18.22 1.45 -13.03
CA ALA A 95 -18.86 0.82 -14.16
C ALA A 95 -19.45 1.92 -15.06
N ARG A 96 -18.79 2.17 -16.19
CA ARG A 96 -19.36 2.97 -17.27
C ARG A 96 -20.49 2.14 -17.85
N THR A 97 -21.72 2.54 -17.57
CA THR A 97 -22.83 2.25 -18.47
C THR A 97 -22.64 3.17 -19.67
N ASP A 98 -22.29 2.58 -20.80
CA ASP A 98 -22.06 3.29 -22.05
C ASP A 98 -23.37 3.87 -22.56
N LYS A 99 -23.46 5.20 -22.72
CA LYS A 99 -23.95 5.83 -23.95
C LYS A 99 -23.15 7.11 -24.23
N GLU A 100 -22.62 7.12 -25.44
CA GLU A 100 -21.70 8.07 -26.05
C GLU A 100 -22.36 9.43 -26.36
N SER A 101 -21.63 10.52 -26.16
CA SER A 101 -21.49 11.54 -27.21
C SER A 101 -20.30 12.45 -26.92
N LEU A 102 -19.48 12.61 -27.95
CA LEU A 102 -18.36 13.53 -28.05
C LEU A 102 -18.86 14.98 -28.08
N ILE A 103 -18.27 15.90 -27.28
CA ILE A 103 -18.02 17.30 -27.68
C ILE A 103 -16.76 17.85 -26.99
N VAL A 104 -15.73 18.06 -27.84
CA VAL A 104 -14.77 19.19 -27.96
C VAL A 104 -14.00 19.76 -26.75
N SER A 105 -12.67 19.70 -26.89
CA SER A 105 -11.59 20.59 -26.44
C SER A 105 -11.88 21.73 -25.45
N ASN A 106 -11.11 21.75 -24.35
CA ASN A 106 -10.20 22.87 -24.12
C ASN A 106 -9.02 22.50 -23.19
N ARG A 107 -7.86 23.11 -23.49
CA ARG A 107 -6.56 22.93 -22.84
C ARG A 107 -6.53 23.42 -21.39
N THR A 108 -5.88 22.66 -20.52
CA THR A 108 -4.91 23.18 -19.54
C THR A 108 -3.79 22.14 -19.36
N ALA A 109 -2.58 22.54 -19.71
CA ALA A 109 -1.38 21.72 -19.66
C ALA A 109 -0.92 21.54 -18.21
N ALA A 110 -1.18 20.38 -17.58
CA ALA A 110 -0.56 20.00 -16.30
C ALA A 110 -0.62 18.49 -15.95
N THR A 111 -0.83 17.56 -16.89
CA THR A 111 -1.02 16.13 -16.55
C THR A 111 -0.23 15.12 -17.40
N CYS A 112 0.73 15.57 -18.24
CA CYS A 112 1.46 14.66 -19.12
C CYS A 112 2.57 13.86 -18.41
N ASP A 113 3.24 14.43 -17.40
CA ASP A 113 4.37 13.75 -16.73
C ASP A 113 3.93 12.68 -15.74
N THR A 114 2.86 12.91 -14.97
CA THR A 114 2.38 11.96 -13.95
C THR A 114 1.85 10.66 -14.56
N LEU A 115 1.15 10.73 -15.71
CA LEU A 115 0.62 9.55 -16.40
C LEU A 115 1.73 8.71 -17.06
N ARG A 116 2.83 9.32 -17.52
CA ARG A 116 3.98 8.63 -18.10
C ARG A 116 4.84 7.96 -17.02
N TYR A 117 5.08 8.65 -15.90
CA TYR A 117 5.79 8.12 -14.73
C TYR A 117 5.09 6.89 -14.14
N ASN A 118 3.77 6.94 -14.03
CA ASN A 118 2.97 5.84 -13.46
C ASN A 118 2.93 4.58 -14.34
N ASN A 119 2.90 4.71 -15.67
CA ASN A 119 2.87 3.55 -16.57
C ASN A 119 4.24 2.85 -16.70
N ALA A 120 5.35 3.60 -16.64
CA ALA A 120 6.69 3.02 -16.72
C ALA A 120 6.99 2.14 -15.49
N HIS A 121 6.71 2.63 -14.28
CA HIS A 121 6.96 1.88 -13.03
C HIS A 121 6.01 0.67 -12.87
N ALA A 122 4.79 0.76 -13.40
CA ALA A 122 3.85 -0.36 -13.47
C ALA A 122 4.42 -1.51 -14.32
N SER A 123 4.98 -1.17 -15.48
CA SER A 123 5.48 -2.16 -16.45
C SER A 123 6.62 -3.02 -15.88
N VAL A 124 7.39 -2.51 -14.91
CA VAL A 124 8.42 -3.27 -14.18
C VAL A 124 7.84 -4.49 -13.46
N PHE A 125 6.61 -4.37 -12.94
CA PHE A 125 5.94 -5.47 -12.26
C PHE A 125 5.20 -6.41 -13.21
N HIS A 126 5.05 -6.04 -14.49
CA HIS A 126 4.35 -6.84 -15.47
C HIS A 126 5.20 -8.04 -15.92
N GLY A 127 4.76 -9.26 -15.64
CA GLY A 127 5.46 -10.47 -16.07
C GLY A 127 5.21 -11.68 -15.17
N ASP A 128 5.91 -12.77 -15.49
CA ASP A 128 5.94 -13.97 -14.66
C ASP A 128 7.13 -13.94 -13.70
N TRP A 129 6.82 -14.08 -12.42
CA TRP A 129 7.75 -14.08 -11.30
C TRP A 129 7.88 -15.51 -10.78
N ASP A 130 9.10 -16.02 -10.74
CA ASP A 130 9.37 -17.27 -10.03
C ASP A 130 9.66 -16.95 -8.56
N THR A 131 8.94 -17.59 -7.67
CA THR A 131 9.16 -17.50 -6.22
C THR A 131 9.43 -18.89 -5.66
N SER A 132 10.33 -18.96 -4.69
CA SER A 132 10.57 -20.16 -3.91
C SER A 132 10.17 -19.84 -2.47
N ILE A 133 9.18 -20.56 -1.97
CA ILE A 133 8.76 -20.49 -0.58
C ILE A 133 9.48 -21.62 0.16
N ALA A 134 10.42 -21.28 1.03
CA ALA A 134 11.09 -22.26 1.88
C ALA A 134 10.22 -22.52 3.12
N THR A 135 9.86 -23.78 3.34
CA THR A 135 9.14 -24.24 4.53
C THR A 135 9.94 -25.35 5.22
N PRO A 136 9.72 -25.64 6.51
CA PRO A 136 10.41 -26.74 7.19
C PRO A 136 10.24 -28.10 6.51
N VAL A 137 9.14 -28.29 5.76
CA VAL A 137 8.83 -29.53 5.02
C VAL A 137 9.38 -29.55 3.58
N GLY A 138 10.04 -28.48 3.14
CA GLY A 138 10.68 -28.39 1.82
C GLY A 138 10.48 -27.05 1.09
N LYS A 139 11.06 -26.96 -0.10
CA LYS A 139 10.96 -25.77 -0.97
C LYS A 139 9.81 -25.93 -1.96
N LEU A 140 8.87 -25.00 -1.92
CA LEU A 140 7.77 -24.92 -2.88
C LEU A 140 8.10 -23.88 -3.95
N LYS A 141 8.24 -24.32 -5.21
CA LYS A 141 8.37 -23.41 -6.36
C LYS A 141 6.99 -22.98 -6.80
N VAL A 142 6.71 -21.68 -6.75
CA VAL A 142 5.47 -21.08 -7.22
C VAL A 142 5.79 -20.08 -8.31
N ARG A 143 4.93 -19.98 -9.33
CA ARG A 143 5.02 -18.94 -10.36
C ARG A 143 3.84 -17.99 -10.20
N LEU A 144 4.13 -16.71 -10.09
CA LEU A 144 3.14 -15.63 -9.95
C LEU A 144 3.17 -14.79 -11.23
N SER A 145 2.03 -14.71 -11.93
CA SER A 145 1.89 -13.83 -13.09
C SER A 145 1.22 -12.53 -12.65
N ILE A 146 1.95 -11.41 -12.72
CA ILE A 146 1.42 -10.09 -12.42
C ILE A 146 1.17 -9.38 -13.75
N SER A 147 -0.10 -9.01 -13.99
CA SER A 147 -0.51 -8.29 -15.20
C SER A 147 -1.23 -7.01 -14.82
N ILE A 148 -0.95 -5.94 -15.55
CA ILE A 148 -1.53 -4.63 -15.33
C ILE A 148 -2.31 -4.28 -16.59
N LYS A 149 -3.64 -4.20 -16.47
CA LYS A 149 -4.52 -3.79 -17.57
C LYS A 149 -5.44 -2.70 -17.07
N ASN A 150 -5.48 -1.56 -17.77
CA ASN A 150 -6.35 -0.43 -17.45
C ASN A 150 -6.22 0.06 -15.99
N GLY A 151 -4.99 0.10 -15.44
CA GLY A 151 -4.76 0.49 -14.04
C GLY A 151 -5.18 -0.54 -12.98
N VAL A 152 -5.60 -1.74 -13.41
CA VAL A 152 -5.93 -2.85 -12.50
C VAL A 152 -4.75 -3.82 -12.46
N ILE A 153 -4.17 -3.99 -11.26
CA ILE A 153 -3.14 -5.00 -10.99
C ILE A 153 -3.85 -6.34 -10.71
N ARG A 154 -3.63 -7.35 -11.56
CA ARG A 154 -4.09 -8.72 -11.36
C ARG A 154 -2.89 -9.63 -11.16
N ALA A 155 -2.83 -10.31 -10.02
CA ALA A 155 -1.91 -11.41 -9.78
C ALA A 155 -2.64 -12.75 -9.96
N ARG A 156 -2.07 -13.68 -10.74
CA ARG A 156 -2.57 -15.05 -10.87
C ARG A 156 -1.45 -16.05 -10.54
N PRO A 157 -1.68 -17.00 -9.61
CA PRO A 157 -0.76 -18.12 -9.45
C PRO A 157 -0.87 -19.06 -10.66
N HIS A 158 0.26 -19.51 -11.21
CA HIS A 158 0.25 -20.45 -12.33
C HIS A 158 -0.15 -21.85 -11.83
N LYS A 159 -1.05 -22.50 -12.58
CA LYS A 159 -1.74 -23.74 -12.21
C LYS A 159 -0.82 -24.96 -12.40
N GLY A 160 0.14 -25.13 -11.48
CA GLY A 160 0.98 -26.33 -11.34
C GLY A 160 0.90 -26.97 -9.94
N MET A 161 0.17 -26.35 -9.01
CA MET A 161 0.02 -26.84 -7.64
C MET A 161 -1.06 -27.93 -7.59
N ARG A 162 -0.71 -29.17 -7.21
CA ARG A 162 -1.71 -30.18 -6.83
C ARG A 162 -2.58 -29.59 -5.71
N ARG A 163 -3.92 -29.72 -5.83
CA ARG A 163 -4.93 -29.17 -4.89
C ARG A 163 -4.66 -29.52 -3.42
N SER A 164 -3.95 -30.62 -3.13
CA SER A 164 -3.55 -31.05 -1.79
C SER A 164 -2.60 -30.07 -1.07
N ASN A 165 -1.80 -29.29 -1.80
CA ASN A 165 -0.78 -28.40 -1.20
C ASN A 165 -1.29 -26.97 -1.02
N LEU A 166 -2.50 -26.65 -1.50
CA LEU A 166 -3.10 -25.32 -1.37
C LEU A 166 -3.63 -25.07 0.06
N TRP A 167 -3.95 -26.14 0.80
CA TRP A 167 -4.42 -26.07 2.19
C TRP A 167 -3.34 -25.60 3.17
N LEU A 168 -2.07 -25.94 2.93
CA LEU A 168 -0.94 -25.54 3.79
C LEU A 168 -0.64 -24.03 3.72
N LEU A 169 -1.03 -23.34 2.65
CA LEU A 169 -0.84 -21.90 2.49
C LEU A 169 -1.85 -21.06 3.29
N PHE A 170 -3.02 -21.60 3.63
CA PHE A 170 -4.07 -20.84 4.32
C PHE A 170 -4.07 -20.98 5.85
N PHE A 171 -3.55 -22.09 6.40
CA PHE A 171 -3.55 -22.34 7.85
C PHE A 171 -2.17 -22.21 8.53
N GLY A 172 -1.06 -22.21 7.78
CA GLY A 172 0.30 -22.28 8.35
C GLY A 172 1.07 -20.96 8.53
N ILE A 173 0.50 -19.81 8.13
CA ILE A 173 1.24 -18.55 8.06
C ILE A 173 1.36 -17.83 9.42
N THR A 174 0.66 -18.26 10.46
CA THR A 174 0.71 -17.57 11.77
C THR A 174 1.91 -17.93 12.65
N SER A 175 2.82 -18.86 12.28
CA SER A 175 3.97 -19.18 13.14
C SER A 175 5.18 -19.86 12.47
N CYS A 176 5.48 -19.63 11.19
CA CYS A 176 6.64 -20.25 10.55
C CYS A 176 7.63 -19.24 9.99
N PHE A 177 8.88 -19.31 10.49
CA PHE A 177 10.12 -18.71 9.98
C PHE A 177 10.39 -19.13 8.51
N GLY A 178 9.56 -18.67 7.58
CA GLY A 178 9.72 -18.93 6.15
C GLY A 178 10.41 -17.76 5.46
N HIS A 179 11.61 -17.98 4.92
CA HIS A 179 12.20 -17.03 3.98
C HIS A 179 11.49 -17.14 2.63
N CYS A 180 10.92 -16.03 2.16
CA CYS A 180 10.33 -15.90 0.83
C CYS A 180 11.25 -15.04 -0.05
N ALA A 181 11.65 -15.56 -1.20
CA ALA A 181 12.46 -14.83 -2.18
C ALA A 181 11.73 -14.77 -3.52
N LEU A 182 11.58 -13.57 -4.08
CA LEU A 182 10.97 -13.29 -5.37
C LEU A 182 12.04 -12.82 -6.35
N ARG A 183 12.06 -13.41 -7.55
CA ARG A 183 12.96 -12.98 -8.64
C ARG A 183 12.14 -12.77 -9.91
N ASN A 184 12.29 -11.59 -10.53
CA ASN A 184 11.73 -11.35 -11.87
C ASN A 184 12.51 -12.19 -12.88
N ARG A 185 11.80 -12.85 -13.80
CA ARG A 185 12.45 -13.63 -14.85
C ARG A 185 12.87 -12.77 -16.06
N TYR A 186 12.36 -11.55 -16.17
CA TYR A 186 12.50 -10.69 -17.34
C TYR A 186 13.13 -9.31 -17.05
N ALA A 187 13.63 -9.09 -15.83
CA ALA A 187 14.34 -7.87 -15.43
C ALA A 187 15.74 -8.19 -14.90
#